data_AF-A0A934G0T5-F1
#
_entry.id   AF-A0A934G0T5-F1
#
_cell.length_a   1.000
_cell.length_b   1.000
_cell.length_c   1.000
_cell.angle_alpha   90.00
_cell.angle_beta   90.00
_cell.angle_gamma   90.00
#
_symmetry.space_group_name_H-M   'P 1'
#
loop_
_entity.id
_entity.type
_entity.pdbx_description
1 polymer ?
#
loop_
_entity_poly.entity_id
_entity_poly.type
_entity_poly.pdbx_seq_one_letter_code
_entity_poly.pdbx_strand_id
1 'polypeptide(L)'
;MNADMRFGTIRLLEEAIGFTYPLRWVDEKTSIGEFDGRDFAIDVFNISLAEQLNFLARIRDLRDKIHEMIGSRCLFIFHSPEATKRHYAHIFPRLEGVCIEKERVHVLLFSSVESYCGIEINDTIYIPLKVAA
;
A
#
# COMPACT_ATOMS: atom_id res chain seq x y z
N MET A 1 -15.39 -3.06 8.89
CA MET A 1 -14.15 -2.65 9.59
C MET A 1 -14.06 -1.13 9.62
N ASN A 2 -13.69 -0.50 10.75
CA ASN A 2 -13.53 0.97 10.83
C ASN A 2 -12.29 1.43 10.01
N ALA A 3 -12.34 2.64 9.45
CA ALA A 3 -11.25 3.28 8.71
C ALA A 3 -9.95 3.38 9.52
N ASP A 4 -10.04 3.68 10.82
CA ASP A 4 -8.85 3.79 11.69
C ASP A 4 -8.10 2.46 11.82
N MET A 5 -8.84 1.35 11.91
CA MET A 5 -8.26 0.00 11.94
C MET A 5 -7.58 -0.32 10.61
N ARG A 6 -8.25 -0.01 9.49
CA ARG A 6 -7.69 -0.21 8.14
C ARG A 6 -6.37 0.53 7.97
N PHE A 7 -6.34 1.80 8.37
CA PHE A 7 -5.14 2.64 8.29
C PHE A 7 -4.04 2.12 9.21
N GLY A 8 -4.36 1.83 10.47
CA GLY A 8 -3.40 1.30 11.45
C GLY A 8 -2.76 -0.02 11.03
N THR A 9 -3.54 -0.93 10.45
CA THR A 9 -3.03 -2.21 9.93
C THR A 9 -2.10 -2.03 8.76
N ILE A 10 -2.44 -1.19 7.77
CA ILE A 10 -1.58 -0.91 6.61
C ILE A 10 -0.26 -0.32 7.09
N ARG A 11 -0.32 0.70 7.95
CA ARG A 11 0.89 1.35 8.48
C ARG A 11 1.81 0.36 9.20
N LEU A 12 1.25 -0.50 10.04
CA LEU A 12 2.02 -1.50 10.76
C LEU A 12 2.69 -2.52 9.83
N LEU A 13 2.02 -2.90 8.74
CA LEU A 13 2.59 -3.76 7.70
C LEU A 13 3.69 -3.04 6.91
N GLU A 14 3.47 -1.78 6.53
CA GLU A 14 4.43 -0.95 5.80
C GLU A 14 5.72 -0.74 6.60
N GLU A 15 5.62 -0.43 7.90
CA GLU A 15 6.76 -0.30 8.80
C GLU A 15 7.57 -1.62 8.87
N ALA A 16 6.89 -2.76 8.93
CA ALA A 16 7.52 -4.09 9.00
C ALA A 16 8.27 -4.48 7.73
N ILE A 17 7.77 -4.06 6.58
CA ILE A 17 8.41 -4.35 5.28
C ILE A 17 9.37 -3.25 4.85
N GLY A 18 9.52 -2.17 5.63
CA GLY A 18 10.37 -1.02 5.30
C GLY A 18 9.87 -0.25 4.09
N PHE A 19 8.55 -0.07 3.98
CA PHE A 19 7.88 0.71 2.92
C PHE A 19 8.23 0.27 1.48
N THR A 20 8.71 -0.98 1.31
CA THR A 20 9.25 -1.45 0.02
C THR A 20 8.15 -1.72 -1.01
N TYR A 21 6.95 -2.11 -0.58
CA TYR A 21 5.86 -2.49 -1.48
C TYR A 21 4.61 -1.67 -1.17
N PRO A 22 3.91 -1.16 -2.21
CA PRO A 22 2.61 -0.53 -2.01
C PRO A 22 1.58 -1.55 -1.52
N LEU A 23 0.83 -1.19 -0.49
CA LEU A 23 -0.24 -1.99 0.10
C LEU A 23 -1.59 -1.28 -0.06
N ARG A 24 -2.66 -2.04 -0.32
CA ARG A 24 -4.03 -1.50 -0.34
C ARG A 24 -5.01 -2.54 0.16
N TRP A 25 -6.02 -2.13 0.91
CA TRP A 25 -7.18 -3.00 1.14
C TRP A 25 -7.88 -3.28 -0.19
N VAL A 26 -8.28 -4.52 -0.40
CA VAL A 26 -9.04 -4.90 -1.60
C VAL A 26 -10.34 -4.10 -1.64
N ASP A 27 -10.63 -3.54 -2.81
CA ASP A 27 -11.85 -2.77 -3.07
C ASP A 27 -12.40 -3.08 -4.48
N GLU A 28 -13.38 -2.30 -4.93
CA GLU A 28 -13.98 -2.43 -6.27
C GLU A 28 -13.05 -2.04 -7.43
N LYS A 29 -11.92 -1.38 -7.14
CA LYS A 29 -10.93 -0.98 -8.15
C LYS A 29 -9.87 -2.05 -8.37
N THR A 30 -9.59 -2.86 -7.35
CA THR A 30 -8.56 -3.90 -7.43
C THR A 30 -9.10 -5.31 -7.69
N SER A 31 -10.38 -5.57 -7.37
CA SER A 31 -10.97 -6.89 -7.56
C SER A 31 -12.39 -6.82 -8.14
N ILE A 32 -12.67 -7.70 -9.11
CA ILE A 32 -13.98 -7.87 -9.72
C ILE A 32 -14.62 -9.14 -9.15
N GLY A 33 -15.74 -8.97 -8.45
CA GLY A 33 -16.51 -10.05 -7.84
C GLY A 33 -16.30 -10.17 -6.33
N GLU A 34 -17.19 -10.92 -5.69
CA GLU A 34 -17.11 -11.23 -4.27
C GLU A 34 -16.37 -12.55 -4.05
N PHE A 35 -15.51 -12.57 -3.03
CA PHE A 35 -14.88 -13.80 -2.55
C PHE A 35 -14.84 -13.79 -1.03
N ASP A 36 -14.85 -14.98 -0.43
CA ASP A 36 -14.83 -15.12 1.02
C ASP A 36 -13.52 -14.53 1.61
N GLY A 37 -13.66 -13.69 2.62
CA GLY A 37 -12.54 -12.96 3.22
C GLY A 37 -12.10 -11.68 2.50
N ARG A 38 -12.82 -11.21 1.46
CA ARG A 38 -12.50 -9.97 0.74
C ARG A 38 -12.31 -8.75 1.66
N ASP A 39 -13.18 -8.60 2.66
CA ASP A 39 -13.11 -7.48 3.62
C ASP A 39 -11.82 -7.46 4.44
N PHE A 40 -11.11 -8.59 4.50
CA PHE A 40 -9.86 -8.80 5.23
C PHE A 40 -8.66 -9.06 4.29
N ALA A 41 -8.81 -8.76 3.00
CA ALA A 41 -7.76 -8.95 2.00
C ALA A 41 -6.99 -7.66 1.70
N ILE A 42 -5.67 -7.78 1.58
CA ILE A 42 -4.75 -6.71 1.21
C ILE A 42 -4.06 -7.10 -0.09
N ASP A 43 -4.13 -6.20 -1.07
CA ASP A 43 -3.31 -6.25 -2.27
C ASP A 43 -1.90 -5.74 -1.97
N VAL A 44 -0.90 -6.53 -2.39
CA VAL A 44 0.53 -6.22 -2.30
C VAL A 44 1.06 -6.09 -3.71
N PHE A 45 1.48 -4.88 -4.09
CA PHE A 45 1.85 -4.57 -5.47
C PHE A 45 3.36 -4.55 -5.70
N ASN A 46 3.75 -4.63 -6.97
CA ASN A 46 5.15 -4.56 -7.42
C ASN A 46 6.10 -5.54 -6.71
N ILE A 47 5.62 -6.74 -6.36
CA ILE A 47 6.41 -7.73 -5.62
C ILE A 47 6.72 -8.94 -6.49
N SER A 48 8.01 -9.27 -6.62
CA SER A 48 8.42 -10.45 -7.38
C SER A 48 8.08 -11.74 -6.62
N LEU A 49 7.94 -12.86 -7.34
CA LEU A 49 7.68 -14.16 -6.71
C LEU A 49 8.74 -14.54 -5.67
N ALA A 50 10.01 -14.21 -5.93
CA ALA A 50 11.12 -14.47 -5.02
C ALA A 50 10.99 -13.69 -3.69
N GLU A 51 10.38 -12.50 -3.74
CA GLU A 51 10.24 -11.61 -2.58
C GLU A 51 9.00 -11.89 -1.75
N GLN A 52 7.98 -12.57 -2.30
CA GLN A 52 6.75 -12.89 -1.56
C GLN A 52 7.02 -13.69 -0.28
N LEU A 53 7.94 -14.66 -0.31
CA LEU A 53 8.30 -15.42 0.89
C LEU A 53 9.01 -14.55 1.94
N ASN A 54 9.86 -13.62 1.50
CA ASN A 54 10.53 -12.67 2.39
C ASN A 54 9.51 -11.71 3.03
N PHE A 55 8.57 -11.19 2.24
CA PHE A 55 7.45 -10.40 2.74
C PHE A 55 6.70 -11.16 3.84
N LEU A 56 6.26 -12.39 3.56
CA LEU A 56 5.50 -13.21 4.52
C LEU A 56 6.30 -13.54 5.79
N ALA A 57 7.63 -13.66 5.68
CA ALA A 57 8.52 -13.86 6.82
C ALA A 57 8.63 -12.60 7.69
N ARG A 58 8.81 -11.41 7.08
CA ARG A 58 8.93 -10.13 7.79
C ARG A 58 7.68 -9.79 8.60
N ILE A 59 6.50 -10.12 8.10
CA ILE A 59 5.24 -9.82 8.78
C ILE A 59 4.78 -10.93 9.72
N ARG A 60 5.55 -12.02 9.88
CA ARG A 60 5.13 -13.23 10.60
C ARG A 60 4.66 -12.92 12.02
N ASP A 61 5.46 -12.17 12.76
CA ASP A 61 5.21 -11.84 14.17
C ASP A 61 4.07 -10.84 14.34
N LEU A 62 3.65 -10.19 13.26
CA LEU A 62 2.55 -9.23 13.25
C LEU A 62 1.21 -9.87 12.94
N ARG A 63 1.18 -11.11 12.45
CA ARG A 63 -0.08 -11.76 12.01
C ARG A 63 -1.08 -11.90 13.14
N ASP A 64 -0.62 -12.30 14.33
CA ASP A 64 -1.50 -12.46 15.49
C ASP A 64 -2.04 -11.13 15.96
N LYS A 65 -1.19 -10.10 16.03
CA LYS A 65 -1.60 -8.73 16.34
C LYS A 65 -2.61 -8.19 15.34
N ILE A 66 -2.37 -8.37 14.04
CA ILE A 66 -3.30 -7.94 13.00
C ILE A 66 -4.63 -8.68 13.13
N HIS A 67 -4.58 -9.99 13.40
CA HIS A 67 -5.76 -10.81 13.61
C HIS A 67 -6.60 -10.31 14.79
N GLU A 68 -5.96 -9.99 15.93
CA GLU A 68 -6.64 -9.37 17.08
C GLU A 68 -7.24 -8.00 16.74
N MET A 69 -6.52 -7.17 15.99
CA MET A 69 -6.96 -5.83 15.60
C MET A 69 -8.19 -5.83 14.68
N ILE A 70 -8.21 -6.72 13.69
CA ILE A 70 -9.26 -6.74 12.65
C ILE A 70 -10.32 -7.83 12.89
N GLY A 71 -10.11 -8.71 13.87
CA GLY A 71 -11.02 -9.80 14.21
C GLY A 71 -11.05 -10.98 13.22
N SER A 72 -10.12 -11.02 12.27
CA SER A 72 -10.02 -12.09 11.26
C SER A 72 -8.59 -12.25 10.75
N ARG A 73 -8.28 -13.37 10.08
CA ARG A 73 -6.99 -13.58 9.42
C ARG A 73 -6.91 -12.72 8.17
N CYS A 74 -5.85 -11.91 8.07
CA CYS A 74 -5.59 -11.11 6.89
C CYS A 74 -5.18 -12.01 5.71
N LEU A 75 -5.79 -11.79 4.56
CA LEU A 75 -5.41 -12.40 3.29
C LEU A 75 -4.49 -11.45 2.52
N PHE A 76 -3.50 -11.99 1.82
CA PHE A 76 -2.59 -11.21 0.98
C PHE A 76 -2.69 -11.66 -0.46
N ILE A 77 -2.96 -10.73 -1.36
CA ILE A 77 -3.00 -10.97 -2.81
C ILE A 77 -1.79 -10.28 -3.42
N PHE A 78 -0.89 -11.07 -3.99
CA PHE A 78 0.36 -10.58 -4.54
C PHE A 78 0.24 -10.28 -6.03
N HIS A 79 0.63 -9.07 -6.42
CA HIS A 79 0.67 -8.62 -7.81
C HIS A 79 2.12 -8.41 -8.24
N SER A 80 2.54 -9.12 -9.29
CA SER A 80 3.87 -8.94 -9.86
C SER A 80 4.07 -7.52 -10.41
N PRO A 81 5.31 -7.04 -10.62
CA PRO A 81 5.55 -5.76 -11.27
C PRO A 81 4.87 -5.62 -12.64
N GLU A 82 4.86 -6.70 -13.44
CA GLU A 82 4.23 -6.71 -14.75
C GLU A 82 2.70 -6.61 -14.65
N ALA A 83 2.09 -7.35 -13.71
CA ALA A 83 0.66 -7.29 -13.46
C ALA A 83 0.25 -5.92 -12.92
N THR A 84 1.03 -5.37 -11.98
CA THR A 84 0.86 -4.03 -11.42
C THR A 84 0.85 -2.98 -12.53
N LYS A 85 1.87 -2.99 -13.39
CA LYS A 85 1.97 -2.05 -14.51
C LYS A 85 0.82 -2.19 -15.51
N ARG A 86 0.40 -3.43 -15.80
CA ARG A 86 -0.61 -3.68 -16.85
C ARG A 86 -2.04 -3.39 -16.38
N HIS A 87 -2.38 -3.76 -15.16
CA HIS A 87 -3.76 -3.76 -14.69
C HIS A 87 -4.06 -2.66 -13.66
N TYR A 88 -3.05 -2.26 -12.90
CA TYR A 88 -3.22 -1.39 -11.73
C TYR A 88 -2.52 -0.03 -11.86
N ALA A 89 -1.94 0.31 -13.01
CA ALA A 89 -1.32 1.62 -13.23
C ALA A 89 -2.26 2.81 -12.99
N HIS A 90 -3.58 2.60 -13.03
CA HIS A 90 -4.60 3.63 -12.83
C HIS A 90 -4.85 3.97 -11.35
N ILE A 91 -4.43 3.12 -10.40
CA ILE A 91 -4.58 3.38 -8.96
C ILE A 91 -3.32 3.96 -8.33
N PHE A 92 -2.19 4.02 -9.04
CA PHE A 92 -0.98 4.66 -8.54
C PHE A 92 -0.90 6.11 -9.01
N PRO A 93 -0.53 7.05 -8.12
CA PRO A 93 -0.27 8.42 -8.54
C PRO A 93 0.84 8.44 -9.58
N ARG A 94 0.68 9.26 -10.62
CA ARG A 94 1.75 9.54 -11.57
C ARG A 94 2.59 10.67 -11.03
N LEU A 95 3.91 10.48 -11.02
CA LEU A 95 4.85 11.55 -10.77
C LEU A 95 4.86 12.47 -12.00
N GLU A 96 4.36 13.70 -11.84
CA GLU A 96 4.34 14.68 -12.93
C GLU A 96 5.55 15.62 -12.85
N GLY A 97 6.13 15.81 -11.67
CA GLY A 97 7.31 16.66 -11.52
C GLY A 97 7.97 16.55 -10.15
N VAL A 98 9.26 16.86 -10.11
CA VAL A 98 10.04 17.03 -8.89
C VAL A 98 10.64 18.43 -8.93
N CYS A 99 10.36 19.24 -7.91
CA CYS A 99 11.00 20.53 -7.72
C CYS A 99 11.96 20.45 -6.52
N ILE A 100 13.19 20.92 -6.70
CA ILE A 100 14.18 20.97 -5.63
C ILE A 100 14.45 22.44 -5.32
N GLU A 101 14.09 22.89 -4.12
CA GLU A 101 14.33 24.26 -3.65
C GLU A 101 15.10 24.22 -2.33
N LYS A 102 16.29 24.83 -2.31
CA LYS A 102 17.05 25.13 -1.08
C LYS A 102 17.05 23.97 -0.07
N GLU A 103 17.44 22.78 -0.52
CA GLU A 103 17.53 21.53 0.27
C GLU A 103 16.20 20.80 0.57
N ARG A 104 15.08 21.26 0.01
CA ARG A 104 13.77 20.58 0.08
C ARG A 104 13.42 19.96 -1.26
N VAL A 105 12.87 18.74 -1.23
CA VAL A 105 12.32 18.08 -2.42
C VAL A 105 10.80 18.11 -2.36
N HIS A 106 10.22 18.81 -3.32
CA HIS A 106 8.79 18.87 -3.55
C HIS A 106 8.42 17.87 -4.63
N VAL A 107 7.55 16.91 -4.29
CA VAL A 107 7.06 15.93 -5.25
C VAL A 107 5.64 16.31 -5.68
N LEU A 108 5.44 16.51 -6.98
CA LEU A 108 4.13 16.73 -7.58
C LEU A 108 3.59 15.39 -8.05
N LEU A 109 2.66 14.86 -7.26
CA LEU A 109 1.92 13.65 -7.58
C LEU A 109 0.56 14.03 -8.17
N PHE A 110 0.24 13.50 -9.35
CA PHE A 110 -1.10 13.53 -9.89
C PHE A 110 -1.79 12.22 -9.47
N SER A 111 -2.68 12.30 -8.48
CA SER A 111 -3.56 11.18 -8.14
C SER A 111 -4.95 11.45 -8.70
N SER A 112 -5.53 10.48 -9.40
CA SER A 112 -6.95 10.50 -9.73
C SER A 112 -7.82 10.05 -8.54
N VAL A 113 -7.25 9.36 -7.54
CA VAL A 113 -7.98 8.91 -6.36
C VAL A 113 -7.04 8.61 -5.18
N GLU A 114 -7.61 8.57 -3.98
CA GLU A 114 -7.06 8.21 -2.66
C GLU A 114 -6.05 7.04 -2.67
N SER A 115 -4.79 7.37 -2.91
CA SER A 115 -3.66 6.45 -2.88
C SER A 115 -2.54 7.07 -2.06
N TYR A 116 -2.18 6.40 -0.97
CA TYR A 116 -1.07 6.81 -0.11
C TYR A 116 0.22 6.20 -0.67
N CYS A 117 1.08 7.04 -1.23
CA CYS A 117 2.45 6.69 -1.55
C CYS A 117 3.34 7.56 -0.66
N GLY A 118 3.84 6.98 0.43
CA GLY A 118 4.86 7.63 1.25
C GLY A 118 6.12 7.77 0.41
N ILE A 119 6.58 9.00 0.18
CA ILE A 119 7.89 9.24 -0.42
C ILE A 119 8.81 9.70 0.69
N GLU A 120 9.86 8.95 0.95
CA GLU A 120 10.89 9.32 1.92
C GLU A 120 12.03 10.04 1.20
N ILE A 121 12.31 11.27 1.61
CA ILE A 121 13.48 12.01 1.15
C ILE A 121 14.13 12.66 2.37
N ASN A 122 15.37 12.28 2.68
CA ASN A 122 16.19 12.81 3.77
C ASN A 122 15.46 12.79 5.13
N ASP A 123 15.14 11.59 5.63
CA ASP A 123 14.50 11.36 6.95
C ASP A 123 13.12 12.02 7.13
N THR A 124 12.51 12.49 6.04
CA THR A 124 11.19 13.12 6.03
C THR A 124 10.24 12.27 5.19
N ILE A 125 9.23 11.70 5.84
CA ILE A 125 8.14 10.95 5.19
C ILE A 125 7.12 11.95 4.65
N TYR A 126 7.01 12.04 3.32
CA TYR A 126 5.94 12.78 2.67
C TYR A 126 4.72 11.86 2.56
N ILE A 127 3.72 12.10 3.41
CA ILE A 127 2.38 11.53 3.26
C ILE A 127 1.65 12.37 2.22
N PRO A 128 1.17 11.81 1.10
CA PRO A 128 0.39 12.59 0.15
C PRO A 128 -0.89 13.05 0.84
N LEU A 129 -1.03 14.36 0.95
CA LEU A 129 -2.25 14.99 1.41
C LEU A 129 -3.35 14.73 0.38
N LYS A 130 -4.51 14.30 0.87
CA LYS A 130 -5.73 14.14 0.10
C LYS A 130 -6.05 15.46 -0.60
N VAL A 131 -5.81 15.55 -1.91
CA VAL A 131 -6.28 16.68 -2.71
C VAL A 131 -7.77 16.44 -2.94
N ALA A 132 -8.61 17.18 -2.22
CA ALA A 132 -10.03 17.24 -2.52
C ALA A 132 -10.21 17.94 -3.87
N ALA A 133 -10.94 17.29 -4.78
CA ALA A 133 -11.41 17.90 -6.01
C ALA A 133 -12.41 19.02 -5.73
#